data_AF-A0A946XRS7-F1
#
_entry.id   AF-A0A946XRS7-F1
#
_cell.length_a   1.000
_cell.length_b   1.000
_cell.length_c   1.000
_cell.angle_alpha   90.00
_cell.angle_beta   90.00
_cell.angle_gamma   90.00
#
_symmetry.space_group_name_H-M   'P 1'
#
loop_
_entity.id
_entity.type
_entity.pdbx_description
1 polymer ?
#
loop_
_entity_poly.entity_id
_entity_poly.type
_entity_poly.pdbx_seq_one_letter_code
_entity_poly.pdbx_strand_id
1 'polypeptide(L)'
;MKNNSFLKIYAAIMIGGTLLLGFLVFKGRSSYNELTTTFENTDGAVKNLEARKIFPNESNLEEKKERVTSYVGAVDKLKAKVLEGQPVLNEDLTEQDFRQFMNQETEAIVAMAAKNKLILPENFSFGLDAYKQGKPFLKGALGRLEWQLNAAKQFIKIAADSGLDSIDEFNRDEFQEENAAAESKEEKGSRGRRQQKPPNRSGSIANPMVGADKVMETYRFTTEITSSYEALTSFLNGLASDGTSFFWVRKIRIENLEQESPRVGQVNLPVPVPGAEADEAGETPMIDAEVLFGNEKMRARIVIDAVRFKGQSAVSEDKKTASL
;
A
#
# COMPACT_ATOMS: atom_id res chain seq x y z
N MET A 1 28.84 101.27 -3.65
CA MET A 1 28.21 101.01 -4.97
C MET A 1 26.70 101.11 -4.79
N LYS A 2 26.05 101.97 -5.59
CA LYS A 2 24.62 102.32 -5.51
C LYS A 2 23.71 101.08 -5.62
N ASN A 3 22.62 101.07 -4.83
CA ASN A 3 21.54 100.09 -4.88
C ASN A 3 20.91 100.03 -6.28
N ASN A 4 21.36 99.13 -7.14
CA ASN A 4 20.73 98.89 -8.44
C ASN A 4 19.65 97.82 -8.31
N SER A 5 18.43 98.27 -7.98
CA SER A 5 17.23 97.44 -7.78
C SER A 5 16.96 96.51 -8.98
N PHE A 6 17.14 97.01 -10.21
CA PHE A 6 16.91 96.24 -11.43
C PHE A 6 17.84 95.04 -11.57
N LEU A 7 19.14 95.21 -11.26
CA LEU A 7 20.11 94.12 -11.33
C LEU A 7 19.80 93.03 -10.30
N LYS A 8 19.31 93.41 -9.11
CA LYS A 8 18.88 92.48 -8.05
C LYS A 8 17.64 91.68 -8.46
N ILE A 9 16.65 92.34 -9.08
CA ILE A 9 15.43 91.69 -9.57
C ILE A 9 15.74 90.76 -10.75
N TYR A 10 16.55 91.20 -11.71
CA TYR A 10 16.98 90.39 -12.84
C TYR A 10 17.77 89.14 -12.38
N ALA A 11 18.72 89.32 -11.45
CA ALA A 11 19.46 88.20 -10.87
C ALA A 11 18.53 87.22 -10.14
N ALA A 12 17.55 87.71 -9.38
CA ALA A 12 16.57 86.86 -8.69
C ALA A 12 15.71 86.04 -9.66
N ILE A 13 15.26 86.64 -10.79
CA ILE A 13 14.49 85.94 -11.82
C ILE A 13 15.35 84.89 -12.53
N MET A 14 16.59 85.21 -12.89
CA MET A 14 17.49 84.27 -13.56
C MET A 14 17.86 83.09 -12.66
N ILE A 15 18.14 83.34 -11.37
CA ILE A 15 18.39 82.28 -10.39
C ILE A 15 17.12 81.44 -10.19
N GLY A 16 15.95 82.07 -10.02
CA GLY A 16 14.67 81.38 -9.87
C GLY A 16 14.31 80.52 -11.08
N GLY A 17 14.49 81.04 -12.30
CA GLY A 17 14.24 80.32 -13.55
C GLY A 17 15.19 79.14 -13.75
N THR A 18 16.48 79.31 -13.42
CA THR A 18 17.48 78.23 -13.51
C THR A 18 17.21 77.12 -12.48
N LEU A 19 16.81 77.48 -11.25
CA LEU A 19 16.43 76.52 -10.23
C LEU A 19 15.15 75.76 -10.60
N LEU A 20 14.15 76.44 -11.17
CA LEU A 20 12.91 75.81 -11.63
C LEU A 20 13.17 74.84 -12.80
N LEU A 21 13.96 75.25 -13.80
CA LEU A 21 14.35 74.39 -14.92
C LEU A 21 15.19 73.21 -14.42
N GLY A 22 16.14 73.44 -13.52
CA GLY A 22 16.91 72.38 -12.88
C GLY A 22 16.04 71.38 -12.13
N PHE A 23 15.03 71.85 -11.40
CA PHE A 23 14.06 71.00 -10.70
C PHE A 23 13.20 70.18 -11.66
N LEU A 24 12.70 70.77 -12.76
CA LEU A 24 11.91 70.07 -13.77
C LEU A 24 12.73 69.00 -14.50
N VAL A 25 13.99 69.30 -14.86
CA VAL A 25 14.92 68.33 -15.46
C VAL A 25 15.27 67.22 -14.49
N PHE A 26 15.54 67.54 -13.21
CA PHE A 26 15.83 66.55 -12.18
C PHE A 26 14.62 65.64 -11.91
N LYS A 27 13.41 66.20 -11.83
CA LYS A 27 12.16 65.43 -11.64
C LYS A 27 11.88 64.53 -12.86
N GLY A 28 12.03 65.05 -14.07
CA GLY A 28 11.87 64.27 -15.30
C GLY A 28 12.89 63.14 -15.41
N ARG A 29 14.17 63.41 -15.09
CA ARG A 29 15.23 62.41 -15.08
C ARG A 29 15.03 61.34 -14.00
N SER A 30 14.56 61.73 -12.82
CA SER A 30 14.26 60.78 -11.73
C SER A 30 13.14 59.83 -12.14
N SER A 31 12.02 60.35 -12.66
CA SER A 31 10.90 59.51 -13.12
C SER A 31 11.28 58.65 -14.33
N TYR A 32 12.09 59.18 -15.26
CA TYR A 32 12.62 58.40 -16.38
C TYR A 32 13.51 57.25 -15.91
N ASN A 33 14.43 57.51 -14.97
CA ASN A 33 15.29 56.49 -14.41
C ASN A 33 14.49 55.41 -13.65
N GLU A 34 13.47 55.80 -12.89
CA GLU A 34 12.58 54.89 -12.17
C GLU A 34 11.78 53.99 -13.13
N LEU A 35 11.20 54.57 -14.19
CA LEU A 35 10.49 53.82 -15.23
C LEU A 35 11.42 52.87 -16.00
N THR A 36 12.64 53.34 -16.34
CA THR A 36 13.65 52.52 -17.03
C THR A 36 14.08 51.35 -16.15
N THR A 37 14.35 51.61 -14.87
CA THR A 37 14.76 50.56 -13.90
C THR A 37 13.63 49.54 -13.70
N THR A 38 12.39 50.01 -13.61
CA THR A 38 11.22 49.13 -13.48
C THR A 38 11.04 48.27 -14.73
N PHE A 39 11.18 48.85 -15.92
CA PHE A 39 11.11 48.14 -17.19
C PHE A 39 12.22 47.08 -17.33
N GLU A 40 13.48 47.44 -17.02
CA GLU A 40 14.61 46.50 -17.06
C GLU A 40 14.42 45.35 -16.06
N ASN A 41 13.91 45.65 -14.86
CA ASN A 41 13.62 44.64 -13.86
C ASN A 41 12.47 43.71 -14.26
N THR A 42 11.39 44.23 -14.86
CA THR A 42 10.26 43.40 -15.32
C THR A 42 10.63 42.60 -16.56
N ASP A 43 11.33 43.18 -17.53
CA ASP A 43 11.86 42.48 -18.70
C ASP A 43 12.82 41.35 -18.29
N GLY A 44 13.73 41.63 -17.35
CA GLY A 44 14.60 40.63 -16.76
C GLY A 44 13.81 39.52 -16.04
N ALA A 45 12.75 39.85 -15.31
CA ALA A 45 11.90 38.87 -14.65
C ALA A 45 11.16 37.97 -15.65
N VAL A 46 10.64 38.54 -16.75
CA VAL A 46 9.96 37.79 -17.83
C VAL A 46 10.94 36.86 -18.53
N LYS A 47 12.12 37.36 -18.94
CA LYS A 47 13.17 36.53 -19.55
C LYS A 47 13.62 35.39 -18.63
N ASN A 48 13.73 35.66 -17.32
CA ASN A 48 14.04 34.63 -16.33
C ASN A 48 12.92 33.60 -16.13
N LEU A 49 11.66 33.95 -16.40
CA LEU A 49 10.54 33.01 -16.41
C LEU A 49 10.56 32.18 -17.70
N GLU A 50 10.75 32.82 -18.86
CA GLU A 50 10.86 32.18 -20.17
C GLU A 50 12.00 31.18 -20.26
N ALA A 51 13.15 31.51 -19.64
CA ALA A 51 14.30 30.61 -19.55
C ALA A 51 14.08 29.38 -18.64
N ARG A 52 12.96 29.30 -17.90
CA ARG A 52 12.67 28.12 -17.07
C ARG A 52 12.24 26.97 -17.95
N LYS A 53 12.75 25.78 -17.62
CA LYS A 53 12.39 24.52 -18.30
C LYS A 53 10.87 24.22 -18.33
N ILE A 54 10.10 24.74 -17.38
CA ILE A 54 8.65 24.52 -17.25
C ILE A 54 7.86 25.80 -17.61
N PHE A 55 8.45 26.70 -18.41
CA PHE A 55 7.72 27.87 -18.89
C PHE A 55 6.50 27.42 -19.72
N PRO A 56 5.30 28.00 -19.52
CA PRO A 56 4.11 27.64 -20.28
C PRO A 56 4.22 28.13 -21.73
N ASN A 57 4.93 27.39 -22.56
CA ASN A 57 4.91 27.50 -24.02
C ASN A 57 4.22 26.27 -24.62
N GLU A 58 3.89 26.34 -25.91
CA GLU A 58 3.15 25.27 -26.60
C GLU A 58 3.90 23.93 -26.56
N SER A 59 5.21 23.92 -26.74
CA SER A 59 6.05 22.71 -26.69
C SER A 59 6.04 22.03 -25.32
N ASN A 60 6.21 22.79 -24.24
CA ASN A 60 6.19 22.26 -22.87
C ASN A 60 4.77 21.82 -22.47
N LEU A 61 3.73 22.49 -22.99
CA LEU A 61 2.35 22.08 -22.80
C LEU A 61 2.08 20.73 -23.48
N GLU A 62 2.55 20.56 -24.71
CA GLU A 62 2.42 19.29 -25.47
C GLU A 62 3.18 18.16 -24.79
N GLU A 63 4.45 18.36 -24.41
CA GLU A 63 5.24 17.37 -23.68
C GLU A 63 4.58 17.00 -22.34
N LYS A 64 4.02 17.98 -21.62
CA LYS A 64 3.28 17.72 -20.37
C LYS A 64 2.00 16.94 -20.64
N LYS A 65 1.24 17.27 -21.68
CA LYS A 65 0.04 16.53 -22.08
C LYS A 65 0.39 15.07 -22.40
N GLU A 66 1.42 14.84 -23.20
CA GLU A 66 1.88 13.50 -23.54
C GLU A 66 2.27 12.68 -22.31
N ARG A 67 3.04 13.28 -21.38
CA ARG A 67 3.42 12.64 -20.11
C ARG A 67 2.21 12.33 -19.23
N VAL A 68 1.26 13.24 -19.12
CA VAL A 68 0.02 13.02 -18.36
C VAL A 68 -0.81 11.92 -19.00
N THR A 69 -1.00 11.94 -20.32
CA THR A 69 -1.73 10.89 -21.04
C THR A 69 -1.05 9.52 -20.88
N SER A 70 0.27 9.47 -21.00
CA SER A 70 1.05 8.24 -20.79
C SER A 70 0.94 7.73 -19.36
N TYR A 71 1.00 8.62 -18.37
CA TYR A 71 0.84 8.29 -16.96
C TYR A 71 -0.58 7.77 -16.66
N VAL A 72 -1.62 8.46 -17.13
CA VAL A 72 -3.02 8.01 -16.98
C VAL A 72 -3.21 6.64 -17.63
N GLY A 73 -2.73 6.45 -18.86
CA GLY A 73 -2.81 5.15 -19.54
C GLY A 73 -2.06 4.04 -18.81
N ALA A 74 -0.93 4.33 -18.15
CA ALA A 74 -0.22 3.37 -17.31
C ALA A 74 -1.00 3.04 -16.03
N VAL A 75 -1.59 4.05 -15.39
CA VAL A 75 -2.44 3.87 -14.19
C VAL A 75 -3.69 3.06 -14.52
N ASP A 76 -4.34 3.31 -15.66
CA ASP A 76 -5.52 2.56 -16.08
C ASP A 76 -5.20 1.09 -16.38
N LYS A 77 -4.05 0.83 -17.04
CA LYS A 77 -3.55 -0.53 -17.24
C LYS A 77 -3.25 -1.23 -15.91
N LEU A 78 -2.62 -0.53 -14.98
CA LEU A 78 -2.35 -1.07 -13.64
C LEU A 78 -3.67 -1.35 -12.90
N LYS A 79 -4.63 -0.43 -12.93
CA LYS A 79 -5.97 -0.59 -12.32
C LYS A 79 -6.68 -1.80 -12.91
N ALA A 80 -6.69 -1.95 -14.23
CA ALA A 80 -7.28 -3.10 -14.90
C ALA A 80 -6.61 -4.40 -14.46
N LYS A 81 -5.27 -4.42 -14.36
CA LYS A 81 -4.50 -5.60 -13.93
C LYS A 81 -4.72 -5.99 -12.48
N VAL A 82 -4.83 -5.04 -11.55
CA VAL A 82 -5.06 -5.35 -10.13
C VAL A 82 -6.52 -5.71 -9.81
N LEU A 83 -7.46 -5.28 -10.66
CA LEU A 83 -8.87 -5.66 -10.55
C LEU A 83 -9.20 -6.95 -11.32
N GLU A 84 -8.30 -7.41 -12.19
CA GLU A 84 -8.43 -8.68 -12.90
C GLU A 84 -8.50 -9.83 -11.89
N GLY A 85 -9.55 -10.64 -11.97
CA GLY A 85 -9.75 -11.80 -11.09
C GLY A 85 -10.21 -11.48 -9.66
N GLN A 86 -10.26 -10.21 -9.24
CA GLN A 86 -10.70 -9.85 -7.89
C GLN A 86 -12.22 -10.06 -7.74
N PRO A 87 -12.69 -10.84 -6.75
CA PRO A 87 -14.11 -11.01 -6.49
C PRO A 87 -14.80 -9.69 -6.12
N VAL A 88 -15.99 -9.46 -6.68
CA VAL A 88 -16.84 -8.31 -6.34
C VAL A 88 -17.52 -8.55 -5.00
N LEU A 89 -17.70 -7.49 -4.19
CA LEU A 89 -18.42 -7.60 -2.93
C LEU A 89 -19.90 -7.85 -3.18
N ASN A 90 -20.45 -8.86 -2.51
CA ASN A 90 -21.88 -9.08 -2.44
C ASN A 90 -22.48 -8.27 -1.28
N GLU A 91 -23.03 -7.09 -1.59
CA GLU A 91 -23.65 -6.22 -0.58
C GLU A 91 -25.06 -6.69 -0.16
N ASP A 92 -25.69 -7.54 -0.97
CA ASP A 92 -27.04 -8.07 -0.74
C ASP A 92 -27.04 -9.41 0.03
N LEU A 93 -25.85 -9.88 0.45
CA LEU A 93 -25.67 -11.13 1.16
C LEU A 93 -26.43 -11.11 2.50
N THR A 94 -27.25 -12.12 2.75
CA THR A 94 -27.93 -12.28 4.04
C THR A 94 -27.05 -13.05 5.04
N GLU A 95 -27.34 -12.89 6.33
CA GLU A 95 -26.64 -13.65 7.38
C GLU A 95 -26.81 -15.16 7.20
N GLN A 96 -28.01 -15.61 6.82
CA GLN A 96 -28.30 -17.02 6.60
C GLN A 96 -27.45 -17.58 5.45
N ASP A 97 -27.40 -16.85 4.32
CA ASP A 97 -26.62 -17.25 3.15
C ASP A 97 -25.13 -17.32 3.51
N PHE A 98 -24.61 -16.34 4.25
CA PHE A 98 -23.22 -16.33 4.67
C PHE A 98 -22.88 -17.49 5.63
N ARG A 99 -23.76 -17.80 6.59
CA ARG A 99 -23.56 -18.95 7.49
C ARG A 99 -23.53 -20.27 6.72
N GLN A 100 -24.42 -20.43 5.75
CA GLN A 100 -24.44 -21.60 4.89
C GLN A 100 -23.15 -21.70 4.06
N PHE A 101 -22.74 -20.59 3.43
CA PHE A 101 -21.51 -20.49 2.67
C PHE A 101 -20.29 -20.86 3.52
N MET A 102 -20.14 -20.27 4.71
CA MET A 102 -19.03 -20.55 5.63
C MET A 102 -18.96 -22.04 6.00
N ASN A 103 -20.09 -22.67 6.30
CA ASN A 103 -20.12 -24.10 6.65
C ASN A 103 -19.73 -24.98 5.46
N GLN A 104 -20.32 -24.73 4.28
CA GLN A 104 -20.02 -25.48 3.06
C GLN A 104 -18.54 -25.38 2.66
N GLU A 105 -17.97 -24.18 2.71
CA GLU A 105 -16.57 -23.96 2.36
C GLU A 105 -15.62 -24.53 3.42
N THR A 106 -16.01 -24.53 4.69
CA THR A 106 -15.24 -25.21 5.75
C THR A 106 -15.18 -26.71 5.51
N GLU A 107 -16.32 -27.35 5.25
CA GLU A 107 -16.38 -28.79 4.95
C GLU A 107 -15.58 -29.14 3.69
N ALA A 108 -15.71 -28.34 2.64
CA ALA A 108 -14.97 -28.53 1.39
C ALA A 108 -13.45 -28.41 1.60
N ILE A 109 -12.99 -27.44 2.38
CA ILE A 109 -11.56 -27.25 2.67
C ILE A 109 -11.02 -28.35 3.57
N VAL A 110 -11.77 -28.81 4.57
CA VAL A 110 -11.36 -29.95 5.40
C VAL A 110 -11.23 -31.22 4.55
N ALA A 111 -12.19 -31.49 3.66
CA ALA A 111 -12.12 -32.63 2.75
C ALA A 111 -10.93 -32.53 1.77
N MET A 112 -10.68 -31.33 1.24
CA MET A 112 -9.54 -31.06 0.35
C MET A 112 -8.20 -31.24 1.08
N ALA A 113 -8.08 -30.71 2.30
CA ALA A 113 -6.87 -30.84 3.11
C ALA A 113 -6.58 -32.30 3.44
N ALA A 114 -7.60 -33.09 3.83
CA ALA A 114 -7.47 -34.53 4.06
C ALA A 114 -6.99 -35.28 2.81
N LYS A 115 -7.52 -34.93 1.62
CA LYS A 115 -7.08 -35.52 0.35
C LYS A 115 -5.62 -35.19 0.03
N ASN A 116 -5.19 -33.97 0.31
CA ASN A 116 -3.82 -33.49 0.06
C ASN A 116 -2.86 -33.78 1.23
N LYS A 117 -3.30 -34.50 2.26
CA LYS A 117 -2.52 -34.79 3.48
C LYS A 117 -2.05 -33.55 4.24
N LEU A 118 -2.73 -32.42 4.05
CA LEU A 118 -2.51 -31.20 4.80
C LEU A 118 -3.24 -31.29 6.14
N ILE A 119 -2.52 -31.16 7.24
CA ILE A 119 -3.10 -31.12 8.58
C ILE A 119 -3.57 -29.69 8.87
N LEU A 120 -4.84 -29.53 9.25
CA LEU A 120 -5.42 -28.25 9.67
C LEU A 120 -5.57 -28.19 11.20
N PRO A 121 -5.67 -26.99 11.78
CA PRO A 121 -5.92 -26.82 13.21
C PRO A 121 -7.23 -27.48 13.64
N GLU A 122 -7.30 -27.92 14.90
CA GLU A 122 -8.56 -28.41 15.48
C GLU A 122 -9.65 -27.32 15.39
N ASN A 123 -10.89 -27.72 15.08
CA ASN A 123 -12.05 -26.84 14.95
C ASN A 123 -11.92 -25.73 13.88
N PHE A 124 -11.07 -25.93 12.88
CA PHE A 124 -10.80 -24.97 11.81
C PHE A 124 -12.05 -24.21 11.30
N SER A 125 -11.91 -22.88 11.18
CA SER A 125 -13.01 -21.96 10.88
C SER A 125 -12.60 -20.71 10.09
N PHE A 126 -11.44 -20.73 9.44
CA PHE A 126 -10.85 -19.53 8.78
C PHE A 126 -10.67 -18.32 9.72
N GLY A 127 -10.50 -18.54 11.03
CA GLY A 127 -10.41 -17.46 12.02
C GLY A 127 -11.75 -16.74 12.26
N LEU A 128 -12.87 -17.45 12.10
CA LEU A 128 -14.23 -16.97 12.37
C LEU A 128 -14.84 -17.63 13.62
N ASP A 129 -14.01 -18.10 14.54
CA ASP A 129 -14.44 -18.80 15.76
C ASP A 129 -15.39 -17.96 16.61
N ALA A 130 -15.18 -16.64 16.68
CA ALA A 130 -16.07 -15.72 17.39
C ALA A 130 -17.53 -15.80 16.89
N TYR A 131 -17.75 -16.04 15.60
CA TYR A 131 -19.08 -16.18 15.00
C TYR A 131 -19.72 -17.54 15.27
N LYS A 132 -18.91 -18.59 15.46
CA LYS A 132 -19.38 -19.88 15.98
C LYS A 132 -19.78 -19.76 17.46
N GLN A 133 -19.12 -18.86 18.21
CA GLN A 133 -19.40 -18.58 19.62
C GLN A 133 -20.56 -17.59 19.86
N GLY A 134 -21.29 -17.20 18.81
CA GLY A 134 -22.50 -16.39 18.93
C GLY A 134 -22.33 -14.89 18.67
N LYS A 135 -21.17 -14.44 18.16
CA LYS A 135 -21.04 -13.07 17.64
C LYS A 135 -22.05 -12.85 16.49
N PRO A 136 -22.86 -11.77 16.51
CA PRO A 136 -23.80 -11.49 15.43
C PRO A 136 -23.06 -10.99 14.19
N PHE A 137 -23.64 -11.25 13.02
CA PHE A 137 -23.16 -10.69 11.76
C PHE A 137 -23.76 -9.31 11.52
N LEU A 138 -22.92 -8.31 11.23
CA LEU A 138 -23.39 -6.98 10.86
C LEU A 138 -23.60 -6.91 9.35
N LYS A 139 -24.75 -6.39 8.91
CA LYS A 139 -25.12 -6.34 7.48
C LYS A 139 -24.05 -5.66 6.61
N GLY A 140 -23.46 -4.56 7.08
CA GLY A 140 -22.39 -3.83 6.37
C GLY A 140 -21.03 -4.55 6.29
N ALA A 141 -20.86 -5.65 7.04
CA ALA A 141 -19.64 -6.45 7.08
C ALA A 141 -19.73 -7.74 6.23
N LEU A 142 -20.93 -8.21 5.89
CA LEU A 142 -21.14 -9.52 5.27
C LEU A 142 -20.39 -9.71 3.95
N GLY A 143 -20.51 -8.79 2.99
CA GLY A 143 -19.78 -8.89 1.73
C GLY A 143 -18.25 -8.85 1.88
N ARG A 144 -17.75 -8.13 2.91
CA ARG A 144 -16.31 -8.11 3.24
C ARG A 144 -15.85 -9.41 3.88
N LEU A 145 -16.67 -9.99 4.76
CA LEU A 145 -16.41 -11.28 5.39
C LEU A 145 -16.38 -12.41 4.36
N GLU A 146 -17.32 -12.41 3.41
CA GLU A 146 -17.32 -13.35 2.29
C GLU A 146 -16.06 -13.22 1.44
N TRP A 147 -15.66 -11.99 1.09
CA TRP A 147 -14.42 -11.74 0.36
C TRP A 147 -13.20 -12.26 1.14
N GLN A 148 -13.13 -11.96 2.44
CA GLN A 148 -12.02 -12.38 3.30
C GLN A 148 -11.96 -13.91 3.46
N LEU A 149 -13.10 -14.59 3.57
CA LEU A 149 -13.17 -16.05 3.60
C LEU A 149 -12.68 -16.65 2.30
N ASN A 150 -13.09 -16.10 1.15
CA ASN A 150 -12.59 -16.56 -0.15
C ASN A 150 -11.06 -16.37 -0.30
N ALA A 151 -10.50 -15.27 0.21
CA ALA A 151 -9.06 -15.07 0.24
C ALA A 151 -8.37 -16.12 1.15
N ALA A 152 -8.91 -16.37 2.36
CA ALA A 152 -8.38 -17.41 3.25
C ALA A 152 -8.51 -18.82 2.64
N LYS A 153 -9.59 -19.09 1.92
CA LYS A 153 -9.79 -20.33 1.16
C LYS A 153 -8.72 -20.52 0.09
N GLN A 154 -8.46 -19.48 -0.70
CA GLN A 154 -7.43 -19.54 -1.74
C GLN A 154 -6.04 -19.74 -1.13
N PHE A 155 -5.75 -19.07 -0.02
CA PHE A 155 -4.51 -19.28 0.73
C PHE A 155 -4.30 -20.75 1.13
N ILE A 156 -5.33 -21.41 1.69
CA ILE A 156 -5.23 -22.82 2.12
C ILE A 156 -5.15 -23.76 0.93
N LYS A 157 -5.82 -23.43 -0.17
CA LYS A 157 -5.69 -24.17 -1.42
C LYS A 157 -4.25 -24.12 -1.94
N ILE A 158 -3.63 -22.94 -1.97
CA ILE A 158 -2.22 -22.79 -2.37
C ILE A 158 -1.30 -23.58 -1.42
N ALA A 159 -1.56 -23.55 -0.12
CA ALA A 159 -0.85 -24.37 0.87
C ALA A 159 -0.92 -25.87 0.57
N ALA A 160 -2.13 -26.39 0.29
CA ALA A 160 -2.34 -27.78 -0.03
C ALA A 160 -1.71 -28.18 -1.37
N ASP A 161 -1.88 -27.37 -2.40
CA ASP A 161 -1.31 -27.59 -3.74
C ASP A 161 0.23 -27.54 -3.73
N SER A 162 0.82 -26.82 -2.77
CA SER A 162 2.27 -26.71 -2.57
C SER A 162 2.86 -27.84 -1.71
N GLY A 163 2.02 -28.73 -1.17
CA GLY A 163 2.45 -29.86 -0.34
C GLY A 163 2.96 -29.48 1.04
N LEU A 164 2.40 -28.44 1.68
CA LEU A 164 2.67 -28.17 3.09
C LEU A 164 2.19 -29.35 3.96
N ASP A 165 2.91 -29.65 5.05
CA ASP A 165 2.54 -30.75 5.95
C ASP A 165 1.41 -30.34 6.90
N SER A 166 1.53 -29.16 7.53
CA SER A 166 0.50 -28.66 8.44
C SER A 166 0.36 -27.13 8.42
N ILE A 167 -0.87 -26.68 8.67
CA ILE A 167 -1.17 -25.35 9.20
C ILE A 167 -1.46 -25.57 10.69
N ASP A 168 -0.54 -25.13 11.54
CA ASP A 168 -0.60 -25.32 12.99
C ASP A 168 -1.51 -24.28 13.64
N GLU A 169 -1.49 -23.04 13.13
CA GLU A 169 -2.35 -21.95 13.59
C GLU A 169 -2.82 -21.11 12.40
N PHE A 170 -4.07 -20.66 12.44
CA PHE A 170 -4.63 -19.70 11.48
C PHE A 170 -5.51 -18.70 12.22
N ASN A 171 -5.02 -17.47 12.37
CA ASN A 171 -5.70 -16.39 13.08
C ASN A 171 -5.94 -15.20 12.15
N ARG A 172 -7.07 -14.54 12.32
CA ARG A 172 -7.56 -13.46 11.48
C ARG A 172 -7.83 -12.22 12.32
N ASP A 173 -7.36 -11.07 11.86
CA ASP A 173 -7.70 -9.81 12.49
C ASP A 173 -9.12 -9.38 12.09
N GLU A 174 -9.93 -9.01 13.08
CA GLU A 174 -11.24 -8.41 12.84
C GLU A 174 -11.09 -6.98 12.30
N PHE A 175 -11.95 -6.61 11.35
CA PHE A 175 -12.01 -5.25 10.82
C PHE A 175 -13.11 -4.41 11.49
N GLN A 176 -13.01 -3.09 11.35
CA GLN A 176 -13.82 -2.12 12.11
C GLN A 176 -15.33 -2.33 11.94
N GLU A 177 -15.78 -2.61 10.72
CA GLU A 177 -17.19 -2.79 10.37
C GLU A 177 -17.80 -4.07 10.96
N GLU A 178 -17.00 -5.03 11.43
CA GLU A 178 -17.47 -6.21 12.18
C GLU A 178 -17.88 -5.87 13.62
N ASN A 179 -17.39 -4.76 14.15
CA ASN A 179 -17.53 -4.36 15.54
C ASN A 179 -18.38 -3.09 15.71
N ALA A 180 -18.99 -2.59 14.62
CA ALA A 180 -19.76 -1.36 14.59
C ALA A 180 -21.16 -1.51 15.23
N ALA A 181 -21.17 -1.75 16.54
CA ALA A 181 -22.24 -1.44 17.48
C ALA A 181 -21.67 -1.21 18.90
N ALA A 182 -20.64 -0.36 19.04
CA ALA A 182 -20.16 0.14 20.34
C ALA A 182 -19.34 1.45 20.26
N GLU A 183 -19.42 2.22 19.17
CA GLU A 183 -18.99 3.62 19.18
C GLU A 183 -20.15 4.46 18.66
N SER A 184 -21.03 4.85 19.58
CA SER A 184 -21.66 6.18 19.46
C SER A 184 -20.56 7.15 19.10
N LYS A 185 -20.84 8.06 18.17
CA LYS A 185 -20.02 9.22 17.84
C LYS A 185 -19.67 9.99 19.12
N GLU A 186 -18.63 9.56 19.81
CA GLU A 186 -17.80 10.42 20.61
C GLU A 186 -16.58 10.67 19.74
N GLU A 187 -16.59 11.84 19.13
CA GLU A 187 -15.35 12.56 18.88
C GLU A 187 -14.48 12.40 20.14
N LYS A 188 -13.51 11.50 20.10
CA LYS A 188 -12.43 11.50 21.08
C LYS A 188 -11.66 12.77 20.82
N GLY A 189 -12.11 13.85 21.46
CA GLY A 189 -11.32 15.01 21.78
C GLY A 189 -9.99 14.50 22.32
N SER A 190 -8.96 14.73 21.51
CA SER A 190 -7.57 14.43 21.82
C SER A 190 -7.25 15.03 23.18
N ARG A 191 -7.22 14.19 24.23
CA ARG A 191 -6.82 14.60 25.57
C ARG A 191 -5.37 15.06 25.48
N GLY A 192 -5.19 16.35 25.76
CA GLY A 192 -3.95 17.06 25.62
C GLY A 192 -2.79 16.40 26.34
N ARG A 193 -1.78 16.01 25.57
CA ARG A 193 -0.41 15.94 26.06
C ARG A 193 0.27 17.23 25.62
N ARG A 194 0.49 18.13 26.58
CA ARG A 194 1.33 19.34 26.43
C ARG A 194 2.71 18.90 25.93
N GLN A 195 2.91 18.88 24.62
CA GLN A 195 4.22 18.90 24.02
C GLN A 195 4.56 20.35 23.69
N GLN A 196 5.68 20.80 24.24
CA GLN A 196 6.24 22.11 24.02
C GLN A 196 6.51 22.31 22.52
N LYS A 197 6.01 23.43 22.00
CA LYS A 197 6.11 23.87 20.61
C LYS A 197 7.57 24.25 20.30
N PRO A 198 8.27 23.59 19.35
CA PRO A 198 9.49 24.14 18.80
C PRO A 198 9.15 25.30 17.84
N PRO A 199 10.04 26.28 17.67
CA PRO A 199 9.72 27.48 16.92
C PRO A 199 9.54 27.19 15.43
N ASN A 200 8.44 27.74 14.92
CA ASN A 200 8.04 27.93 13.53
C ASN A 200 9.20 27.81 12.51
N ARG A 201 9.29 26.65 11.85
CA ARG A 201 9.91 26.57 10.53
C ARG A 201 8.80 26.56 9.47
N SER A 202 8.83 27.63 8.69
CA SER A 202 8.18 27.89 7.42
C SER A 202 7.77 26.65 6.61
N GLY A 203 6.55 26.68 6.07
CA GLY A 203 6.17 25.91 4.87
C GLY A 203 5.72 24.46 5.11
N SER A 204 4.69 24.24 5.93
CA SER A 204 3.95 22.97 5.84
C SER A 204 3.15 22.98 4.53
N ILE A 205 3.72 22.41 3.48
CA ILE A 205 2.95 21.98 2.31
C ILE A 205 1.99 20.93 2.85
N ALA A 206 0.70 21.26 2.92
CA ALA A 206 -0.33 20.31 3.28
C ALA A 206 -0.16 19.08 2.39
N ASN A 207 0.10 17.92 3.00
CA ASN A 207 0.34 16.70 2.26
C ASN A 207 -0.93 16.41 1.43
N PRO A 208 -0.87 16.42 0.08
CA PRO A 208 -2.05 16.28 -0.78
C PRO A 208 -2.73 14.91 -0.62
N MET A 209 -2.11 13.96 0.08
CA MET A 209 -2.68 12.66 0.41
C MET A 209 -3.67 12.66 1.57
N VAL A 210 -3.81 13.75 2.33
CA VAL A 210 -4.69 13.81 3.53
C VAL A 210 -6.19 13.71 3.17
N GLY A 211 -6.56 13.93 1.90
CA GLY A 211 -7.93 13.78 1.39
C GLY A 211 -8.09 12.74 0.27
N ALA A 212 -7.07 11.91 0.01
CA ALA A 212 -7.17 10.89 -1.02
C ALA A 212 -7.97 9.69 -0.49
N ASP A 213 -8.98 9.27 -1.26
CA ASP A 213 -9.76 8.07 -0.93
C ASP A 213 -8.84 6.84 -0.84
N LYS A 214 -9.10 5.99 0.15
CA LYS A 214 -8.31 4.77 0.36
C LYS A 214 -8.54 3.82 -0.81
N VAL A 215 -7.56 3.69 -1.70
CA VAL A 215 -7.62 2.86 -2.91
C VAL A 215 -7.61 1.35 -2.64
N MET A 216 -7.22 0.93 -1.44
CA MET A 216 -7.11 -0.48 -1.06
C MET A 216 -7.53 -0.73 0.39
N GLU A 217 -8.09 -1.89 0.66
CA GLU A 217 -8.37 -2.44 1.98
C GLU A 217 -7.46 -3.66 2.18
N THR A 218 -6.98 -3.87 3.41
CA THR A 218 -6.05 -4.94 3.75
C THR A 218 -6.61 -5.74 4.91
N TYR A 219 -6.63 -7.05 4.77
CA TYR A 219 -7.17 -7.99 5.74
C TYR A 219 -6.05 -8.92 6.19
N ARG A 220 -5.69 -8.85 7.48
CA ARG A 220 -4.53 -9.57 7.99
C ARG A 220 -4.90 -10.95 8.50
N PHE A 221 -4.02 -11.90 8.18
CA PHE A 221 -3.98 -13.22 8.77
C PHE A 221 -2.58 -13.48 9.34
N THR A 222 -2.54 -14.19 10.46
CA THR A 222 -1.31 -14.73 11.05
C THR A 222 -1.43 -16.24 11.05
N THR A 223 -0.40 -16.91 10.56
CA THR A 223 -0.40 -18.37 10.47
C THR A 223 0.94 -18.94 10.90
N GLU A 224 0.89 -20.10 11.52
CA GLU A 224 2.04 -20.95 11.79
C GLU A 224 1.88 -22.19 10.92
N ILE A 225 2.89 -22.49 10.12
CA ILE A 225 2.90 -23.64 9.21
C ILE A 225 4.15 -24.47 9.46
N THR A 226 4.04 -25.77 9.28
CA THR A 226 5.19 -26.68 9.28
C THR A 226 5.32 -27.32 7.90
N SER A 227 6.51 -27.25 7.31
CA SER A 227 6.79 -27.89 6.03
C SER A 227 8.28 -28.18 5.79
N SER A 228 8.59 -28.89 4.70
CA SER A 228 9.95 -28.89 4.13
C SER A 228 10.28 -27.55 3.46
N TYR A 229 11.56 -27.31 3.16
CA TYR A 229 12.03 -26.13 2.43
C TYR A 229 11.44 -25.99 1.03
N GLU A 230 11.37 -27.10 0.30
CA GLU A 230 10.82 -27.13 -1.06
C GLU A 230 9.34 -26.74 -1.08
N ALA A 231 8.54 -27.34 -0.17
CA ALA A 231 7.13 -27.04 -0.04
C ALA A 231 6.90 -25.58 0.39
N LEU A 232 7.69 -25.06 1.33
CA LEU A 232 7.60 -23.65 1.76
C LEU A 232 7.91 -22.69 0.61
N THR A 233 8.93 -23.01 -0.19
CA THR A 233 9.33 -22.19 -1.35
C THR A 233 8.25 -22.23 -2.43
N SER A 234 7.72 -23.42 -2.74
CA SER A 234 6.59 -23.59 -3.66
C SER A 234 5.38 -22.79 -3.21
N PHE A 235 5.08 -22.83 -1.91
CA PHE A 235 3.99 -22.10 -1.31
C PHE A 235 4.15 -20.58 -1.43
N LEU A 236 5.32 -20.02 -1.11
CA LEU A 236 5.58 -18.58 -1.26
C LEU A 236 5.49 -18.13 -2.73
N ASN A 237 5.96 -18.96 -3.66
CA ASN A 237 5.82 -18.71 -5.10
C ASN A 237 4.34 -18.79 -5.55
N GLY A 238 3.57 -19.73 -4.99
CA GLY A 238 2.14 -19.85 -5.20
C GLY A 238 1.39 -18.60 -4.73
N LEU A 239 1.71 -18.08 -3.54
CA LEU A 239 1.14 -16.83 -3.04
C LEU A 239 1.47 -15.64 -3.94
N ALA A 240 2.70 -15.58 -4.47
CA ALA A 240 3.15 -14.47 -5.32
C ALA A 240 2.60 -14.51 -6.76
N SER A 241 2.24 -15.70 -7.25
CA SER A 241 1.73 -15.92 -8.60
C SER A 241 0.21 -16.01 -8.68
N ASP A 242 -0.49 -15.96 -7.54
CA ASP A 242 -1.94 -16.05 -7.52
C ASP A 242 -2.60 -14.88 -8.26
N GLY A 243 -3.45 -15.22 -9.23
CA GLY A 243 -4.18 -14.24 -10.04
C GLY A 243 -5.55 -13.87 -9.50
N THR A 244 -5.98 -14.44 -8.38
CA THR A 244 -7.34 -14.25 -7.84
C THR A 244 -7.38 -13.40 -6.57
N SER A 245 -6.36 -13.54 -5.74
CA SER A 245 -6.22 -12.89 -4.44
C SER A 245 -4.80 -12.35 -4.30
N PHE A 246 -4.69 -11.06 -3.98
CA PHE A 246 -3.38 -10.43 -3.80
C PHE A 246 -2.90 -10.62 -2.35
N PHE A 247 -1.87 -11.43 -2.13
CA PHE A 247 -1.31 -11.67 -0.80
C PHE A 247 0.01 -10.89 -0.59
N TRP A 248 0.06 -10.11 0.48
CA TRP A 248 1.27 -9.41 0.94
C TRP A 248 1.86 -10.12 2.14
N VAL A 249 2.95 -10.86 1.92
CA VAL A 249 3.75 -11.41 3.00
C VAL A 249 4.52 -10.27 3.68
N ARG A 250 4.11 -9.87 4.88
CA ARG A 250 4.73 -8.76 5.63
C ARG A 250 5.92 -9.22 6.46
N LYS A 251 5.80 -10.39 7.05
CA LYS A 251 6.80 -10.95 7.94
C LYS A 251 6.77 -12.45 7.82
N ILE A 252 7.95 -13.04 7.70
CA ILE A 252 8.16 -14.47 7.83
C ILE A 252 9.26 -14.68 8.87
N ARG A 253 9.02 -15.59 9.80
CA ARG A 253 10.02 -16.09 10.74
C ARG A 253 10.09 -17.59 10.56
N ILE A 254 11.26 -18.09 10.18
CA ILE A 254 11.49 -19.51 9.91
C ILE A 254 12.41 -20.04 10.99
N GLU A 255 12.08 -21.20 11.54
CA GLU A 255 12.86 -21.92 12.53
C GLU A 255 12.89 -23.39 12.14
N ASN A 256 14.03 -24.05 12.32
CA ASN A 256 14.09 -25.50 12.17
C ASN A 256 13.31 -26.14 13.33
N LEU A 257 12.56 -27.20 13.03
CA LEU A 257 11.80 -27.94 14.03
C LEU A 257 12.75 -28.68 14.98
N GLU A 258 13.81 -29.26 14.43
CA GLU A 258 14.95 -29.77 15.19
C GLU A 258 16.06 -28.72 15.21
N GLN A 259 16.36 -28.19 16.40
CA GLN A 259 17.39 -27.16 16.58
C GLN A 259 18.77 -27.74 16.89
N GLU A 260 18.82 -29.01 17.30
CA GLU A 260 20.08 -29.72 17.52
C GLU A 260 20.54 -30.36 16.22
N SER A 261 21.83 -30.22 15.91
CA SER A 261 22.41 -30.96 14.80
C SER A 261 22.33 -32.46 15.08
N PRO A 262 22.04 -33.29 14.05
CA PRO A 262 22.04 -34.73 14.20
C PRO A 262 23.38 -35.21 14.78
N ARG A 263 23.34 -36.01 15.85
CA ARG A 263 24.56 -36.55 16.45
C ARG A 263 25.02 -37.77 15.67
N VAL A 264 26.35 -37.91 15.54
CA VAL A 264 26.96 -39.11 14.95
C VAL A 264 26.52 -40.34 15.78
N GLY A 265 25.80 -41.28 15.14
CA GLY A 265 25.28 -42.50 15.78
C GLY A 265 23.83 -42.43 16.30
N GLN A 266 23.10 -41.34 16.04
CA GLN A 266 21.69 -41.21 16.43
C GLN A 266 20.73 -41.98 15.53
N VAL A 267 21.16 -42.29 14.30
CA VAL A 267 20.40 -43.10 13.34
C VAL A 267 20.77 -44.57 13.54
N ASN A 268 19.76 -45.42 13.75
CA ASN A 268 19.92 -46.87 13.76
C ASN A 268 20.07 -47.38 12.32
N LEU A 269 21.28 -47.24 11.78
CA LEU A 269 21.70 -47.92 10.56
C LEU A 269 22.40 -49.23 10.92
N PRO A 270 22.27 -50.28 10.10
CA PRO A 270 21.48 -50.35 8.87
C PRO A 270 19.98 -50.67 9.13
N VAL A 271 19.09 -50.18 8.28
CA VAL A 271 17.63 -50.46 8.31
C VAL A 271 17.17 -51.13 7.01
N PRO A 272 16.19 -52.06 7.02
CA PRO A 272 15.71 -52.72 5.80
C PRO A 272 15.09 -51.72 4.81
N VAL A 273 15.36 -51.89 3.51
CA VAL A 273 14.72 -51.07 2.46
C VAL A 273 13.20 -51.30 2.50
N PRO A 274 12.37 -50.25 2.69
CA PRO A 274 10.92 -50.41 2.75
C PRO A 274 10.36 -51.01 1.46
N GLY A 275 9.73 -52.19 1.56
CA GLY A 275 9.09 -52.87 0.44
C GLY A 275 10.04 -53.68 -0.46
N ALA A 276 11.30 -53.87 -0.08
CA ALA A 276 12.19 -54.76 -0.81
C ALA A 276 11.89 -56.24 -0.48
N GLU A 277 11.80 -57.06 -1.53
CA GLU A 277 11.71 -58.51 -1.39
C GLU A 277 13.06 -59.10 -0.98
N ALA A 278 13.03 -60.17 -0.20
CA ALA A 278 14.23 -60.91 0.16
C ALA A 278 14.82 -61.59 -1.09
N ASP A 279 16.13 -61.65 -1.19
CA ASP A 279 16.81 -62.37 -2.26
C ASP A 279 16.66 -63.90 -2.11
N GLU A 280 17.23 -64.67 -3.05
CA GLU A 280 17.17 -66.14 -3.02
C GLU A 280 17.82 -66.76 -1.76
N ALA A 281 18.63 -66.00 -1.02
CA ALA A 281 19.25 -66.40 0.24
C ALA A 281 18.41 -65.98 1.48
N GLY A 282 17.31 -65.25 1.28
CA GLY A 282 16.46 -64.74 2.35
C GLY A 282 16.95 -63.43 2.98
N GLU A 283 17.94 -62.76 2.39
CA GLU A 283 18.44 -61.48 2.86
C GLU A 283 17.65 -60.32 2.22
N THR A 284 17.23 -59.36 3.04
CA THR A 284 16.58 -58.14 2.56
C THR A 284 17.64 -57.05 2.40
N PRO A 285 17.66 -56.31 1.27
CA PRO A 285 18.60 -55.23 1.08
C PRO A 285 18.39 -54.18 2.18
N MET A 286 19.51 -53.70 2.75
CA MET A 286 19.51 -52.72 3.82
C MET A 286 20.02 -51.36 3.33
N ILE A 287 19.50 -50.31 3.93
CA ILE A 287 19.98 -48.94 3.80
C ILE A 287 21.12 -48.76 4.79
N ASP A 288 22.32 -48.46 4.28
CA ASP A 288 23.56 -48.30 5.05
C ASP A 288 23.95 -46.83 5.27
N ALA A 289 23.28 -45.89 4.60
CA ALA A 289 23.44 -44.45 4.77
C ALA A 289 22.09 -43.73 4.67
N GLU A 290 21.86 -42.79 5.59
CA GLU A 290 20.71 -41.86 5.54
C GLU A 290 21.22 -40.43 5.30
N VAL A 291 20.64 -39.75 4.30
CA VAL A 291 20.93 -38.34 4.04
C VAL A 291 20.11 -37.49 5.01
N LEU A 292 20.81 -36.91 5.98
CA LEU A 292 20.19 -36.10 7.05
C LEU A 292 19.86 -34.66 6.60
N PHE A 293 20.59 -34.14 5.61
CA PHE A 293 20.43 -32.78 5.14
C PHE A 293 19.35 -32.67 4.06
N GLY A 294 18.47 -31.67 4.18
CA GLY A 294 17.44 -31.36 3.17
C GLY A 294 16.05 -31.94 3.44
N ASN A 295 15.93 -32.93 4.33
CA ASN A 295 14.64 -33.46 4.81
C ASN A 295 14.13 -32.75 6.08
N GLU A 296 14.82 -31.71 6.52
CA GLU A 296 14.49 -30.95 7.71
C GLU A 296 13.11 -30.29 7.57
N LYS A 297 12.26 -30.54 8.56
CA LYS A 297 11.01 -29.80 8.72
C LYS A 297 11.31 -28.46 9.36
N MET A 298 10.73 -27.43 8.79
CA MET A 298 10.81 -26.06 9.28
C MET A 298 9.43 -25.62 9.73
N ARG A 299 9.42 -24.80 10.76
CA ARG A 299 8.26 -24.07 11.22
C ARG A 299 8.38 -22.63 10.76
N ALA A 300 7.38 -22.15 10.03
CA ALA A 300 7.31 -20.78 9.57
C ALA A 300 6.10 -20.08 10.18
N ARG A 301 6.35 -18.97 10.90
CA ARG A 301 5.31 -18.04 11.30
C ARG A 301 5.24 -16.90 10.30
N ILE A 302 4.09 -16.73 9.67
CA ILE A 302 3.88 -15.79 8.58
C ILE A 302 2.76 -14.82 8.92
N VAL A 303 3.00 -13.53 8.71
CA VAL A 303 2.00 -12.47 8.78
C VAL A 303 1.71 -12.00 7.36
N ILE A 304 0.46 -12.12 6.94
CA ILE A 304 0.04 -11.89 5.56
C ILE A 304 -1.14 -10.93 5.55
N ASP A 305 -1.12 -9.95 4.67
CA ASP A 305 -2.29 -9.14 4.37
C ASP A 305 -2.87 -9.57 3.02
N ALA A 306 -4.12 -10.02 2.98
CA ALA A 306 -4.88 -10.08 1.74
C ALA A 306 -5.34 -8.67 1.36
N VAL A 307 -5.02 -8.25 0.14
CA VAL A 307 -5.28 -6.91 -0.35
C VAL A 307 -6.47 -6.92 -1.29
N ARG A 308 -7.43 -6.05 -1.00
CA ARG A 308 -8.56 -5.76 -1.87
C ARG A 308 -8.41 -4.35 -2.41
N PHE A 309 -8.42 -4.19 -3.73
CA PHE A 309 -8.47 -2.90 -4.37
C PHE A 309 -9.93 -2.42 -4.43
N LYS A 310 -10.17 -1.15 -4.10
CA LYS A 310 -11.48 -0.54 -4.34
C LYS A 310 -11.63 -0.32 -5.83
N GLY A 311 -12.44 -1.14 -6.48
CA GLY A 311 -13.03 -0.76 -7.75
C GLY A 311 -13.90 0.46 -7.50
N GLN A 312 -13.66 1.57 -8.19
CA GLN A 312 -14.72 2.56 -8.32
C GLN A 312 -15.90 1.83 -8.97
N SER A 313 -17.02 1.73 -8.26
CA SER A 313 -18.32 1.65 -8.93
C SER A 313 -18.31 2.78 -9.96
N ALA A 314 -18.59 2.45 -11.21
CA ALA A 314 -18.68 3.41 -12.30
C ALA A 314 -19.89 4.34 -12.10
N VAL A 315 -19.90 5.15 -11.03
CA VAL A 315 -20.86 6.25 -10.78
C VAL A 315 -20.21 7.26 -9.83
N SER A 316 -19.31 8.09 -10.36
CA SER A 316 -19.14 9.49 -9.94
C SER A 316 -18.23 10.25 -10.91
N GLU A 317 -18.29 9.93 -12.20
CA GLU A 317 -18.00 10.92 -13.24
C GLU A 317 -19.29 11.65 -13.57
N ASP A 318 -19.72 12.52 -12.66
CA ASP A 318 -20.60 13.61 -13.04
C ASP A 318 -20.19 14.86 -12.25
N LYS A 319 -19.80 15.89 -13.01
CA LYS A 319 -19.37 17.24 -12.59
C LYS A 319 -17.98 17.39 -11.96
N LYS A 320 -16.95 17.35 -12.81
CA LYS A 320 -15.89 18.39 -12.73
C LYS A 320 -15.10 18.61 -14.02
N THR A 321 -15.78 18.71 -15.15
CA THR A 321 -15.23 19.27 -16.40
C THR A 321 -16.19 20.31 -16.97
N ALA A 322 -16.22 21.47 -16.31
CA ALA A 322 -16.76 22.70 -16.88
C ALA A 322 -16.17 23.89 -16.12
N SER A 323 -14.89 24.20 -16.37
CA SER A 323 -14.31 25.56 -16.33
C SER A 323 -12.80 25.48 -16.49
N LEU A 324 -12.35 25.43 -17.76
CA LEU A 324 -11.18 26.14 -18.25
C LEU A 324 -11.52 26.69 -19.63
#